data_AF-A0A1G5F2R1-F1
#
_entry.id   AF-A0A1G5F2R1-F1
#
_cell.length_a   1.000
_cell.length_b   1.000
_cell.length_c   1.000
_cell.angle_alpha   90.00
_cell.angle_beta   90.00
_cell.angle_gamma   90.00
#
_symmetry.space_group_name_H-M   'P 1'
#
loop_
_entity.id
_entity.type
_entity.pdbx_description
1 polymer ?
#
loop_
_entity_poly.entity_id
_entity_poly.type
_entity_poly.pdbx_seq_one_letter_code
_entity_poly.pdbx_strand_id
1 'polypeptide(L)'
;METPEKTVTNPGLWNEKAVAATIKATKMLWGKHNETIQAWLYESGFSLETLREALLGWQVRNTRRPADSWGTEGVDKILLPEGITIPVIRDKELKRVVIFRMGHGHDGEYHTVEGSAPVPLVLTGSTPRTAIVRRELDALLLHQELKKEWTVVATGDLPPAALEDALNGADSLCPVALNNDTQALAPWITPSTCPLAGTSLVDLARQGALAQGLASVFK
;
A
#
# COMPACT_ATOMS: atom_id res chain seq x y z
N MET A 1 -28.14 1.31 -9.58
CA MET A 1 -27.92 -0.10 -9.22
C MET A 1 -27.01 -0.07 -8.00
N GLU A 2 -27.61 -0.12 -6.82
CA GLU A 2 -26.87 -0.06 -5.55
C GLU A 2 -26.01 -1.32 -5.44
N THR A 3 -24.69 -1.15 -5.40
CA THR A 3 -23.77 -2.26 -5.14
C THR A 3 -24.08 -2.74 -3.71
N PRO A 4 -24.43 -4.02 -3.50
CA PRO A 4 -24.68 -4.52 -2.15
C PRO A 4 -23.49 -4.19 -1.24
N GLU A 5 -23.79 -3.62 -0.08
CA GLU A 5 -22.80 -3.20 0.90
C GLU A 5 -22.02 -4.44 1.36
N LYS A 6 -20.71 -4.47 1.04
CA LYS A 6 -19.83 -5.59 1.35
C LYS A 6 -19.73 -5.72 2.87
N THR A 7 -20.35 -6.75 3.43
CA THR A 7 -20.45 -6.88 4.89
C THR A 7 -19.63 -8.08 5.35
N VAL A 8 -18.72 -7.85 6.29
CA VAL A 8 -18.00 -8.92 6.99
C VAL A 8 -18.95 -9.52 8.01
N THR A 9 -19.39 -10.76 7.79
CA THR A 9 -20.35 -11.46 8.67
C THR A 9 -19.65 -12.30 9.73
N ASN A 10 -18.41 -12.74 9.47
CA ASN A 10 -17.57 -13.43 10.43
C ASN A 10 -16.14 -12.84 10.40
N PRO A 11 -15.85 -11.81 11.21
CA PRO A 11 -14.55 -11.13 11.23
C PRO A 11 -13.38 -12.05 11.58
N GLY A 12 -13.59 -13.03 12.47
CA GLY A 12 -12.56 -14.01 12.84
C GLY A 12 -12.18 -14.92 11.69
N LEU A 13 -13.18 -15.46 10.98
CA LEU A 13 -12.96 -16.28 9.79
C LEU A 13 -12.28 -15.49 8.68
N TRP A 14 -12.73 -14.26 8.43
CA TRP A 14 -12.09 -13.38 7.45
C TRP A 14 -10.61 -13.16 7.77
N ASN A 15 -10.31 -12.80 9.03
CA ASN A 15 -8.95 -12.55 9.46
C ASN A 15 -8.07 -13.80 9.31
N GLU A 16 -8.56 -14.98 9.71
CA GLU A 16 -7.86 -16.25 9.53
C GLU A 16 -7.49 -16.49 8.06
N LYS A 17 -8.45 -16.31 7.13
CA LYS A 17 -8.21 -16.51 5.70
C LYS A 17 -7.28 -15.46 5.10
N ALA A 18 -7.44 -14.19 5.48
CA ALA A 18 -6.58 -13.11 5.04
C ALA A 18 -5.13 -13.34 5.50
N VAL A 19 -4.91 -13.68 6.77
CA VAL A 19 -3.58 -14.03 7.31
C VAL A 19 -2.98 -15.22 6.59
N ALA A 20 -3.75 -16.29 6.38
CA ALA A 20 -3.27 -17.48 5.67
C ALA A 20 -2.88 -17.15 4.21
N ALA A 21 -3.65 -16.30 3.53
CA ALA A 21 -3.34 -15.83 2.19
C ALA A 21 -2.06 -14.97 2.16
N THR A 22 -1.92 -14.01 3.08
CA THR A 22 -0.71 -13.19 3.22
C THR A 22 0.52 -14.05 3.48
N ILE A 23 0.49 -14.96 4.47
CA ILE A 23 1.62 -15.86 4.77
C ILE A 23 2.01 -16.68 3.53
N LYS A 24 1.03 -17.20 2.80
CA LYS A 24 1.28 -17.93 1.57
C LYS A 24 1.96 -17.05 0.53
N ALA A 25 1.44 -15.83 0.30
CA ALA A 25 2.03 -14.89 -0.64
C ALA A 25 3.46 -14.50 -0.24
N THR A 26 3.72 -14.23 1.04
CA THR A 26 5.07 -13.95 1.55
C THR A 26 6.01 -15.13 1.28
N LYS A 27 5.58 -16.37 1.58
CA LYS A 27 6.38 -17.57 1.28
C LYS A 27 6.65 -17.73 -0.22
N MET A 28 5.68 -17.39 -1.08
CA MET A 28 5.87 -17.43 -2.52
C MET A 28 6.89 -16.39 -2.97
N LEU A 29 6.80 -15.14 -2.50
CA LEU A 29 7.76 -14.09 -2.87
C LEU A 29 9.20 -14.51 -2.62
N TRP A 30 9.46 -15.15 -1.48
CA TRP A 30 10.79 -15.63 -1.07
C TRP A 30 11.11 -17.07 -1.50
N GLY A 31 10.21 -17.70 -2.27
CA GLY A 31 10.36 -19.06 -2.77
C GLY A 31 11.17 -19.14 -4.07
N LYS A 32 11.43 -20.36 -4.53
CA LYS A 32 12.07 -20.63 -5.83
C LYS A 32 11.18 -20.16 -6.99
N HIS A 33 11.80 -19.76 -8.11
CA HIS A 33 11.11 -19.39 -9.36
C HIS A 33 10.33 -18.06 -9.31
N ASN A 34 10.67 -17.17 -8.38
CA ASN A 34 10.10 -15.82 -8.29
C ASN A 34 11.18 -14.74 -8.38
N GLU A 35 12.31 -15.05 -9.02
CA GLU A 35 13.47 -14.16 -9.16
C GLU A 35 13.10 -12.91 -9.95
N THR A 36 12.20 -13.01 -10.93
CA THR A 36 11.74 -11.86 -11.73
C THR A 36 11.05 -10.79 -10.88
N ILE A 37 10.16 -11.18 -9.96
CA ILE A 37 9.47 -10.20 -9.11
C ILE A 37 10.40 -9.66 -8.02
N GLN A 38 11.31 -10.48 -7.50
CA GLN A 38 12.35 -10.02 -6.58
C GLN A 38 13.28 -9.00 -7.24
N ALA A 39 13.70 -9.27 -8.49
CA ALA A 39 14.50 -8.35 -9.29
C ALA A 39 13.74 -7.05 -9.55
N TRP A 40 12.45 -7.11 -9.91
CA TRP A 40 11.63 -5.91 -10.09
C TRP A 40 11.57 -5.05 -8.83
N LEU A 41 11.38 -5.66 -7.65
CA LEU A 41 11.38 -4.94 -6.37
C LEU A 41 12.75 -4.30 -6.09
N TYR A 42 13.84 -5.02 -6.34
CA TYR A 42 15.19 -4.51 -6.14
C TYR A 42 15.54 -3.35 -7.09
N GLU A 43 15.22 -3.48 -8.38
CA GLU A 43 15.35 -2.41 -9.38
C GLU A 43 14.47 -1.21 -9.06
N SER A 44 13.37 -1.42 -8.33
CA SER A 44 12.48 -0.38 -7.84
C SER A 44 13.01 0.32 -6.58
N GLY A 45 14.23 0.01 -6.14
CA GLY A 45 14.91 0.68 -5.04
C GLY A 45 14.61 0.09 -3.66
N PHE A 46 13.83 -0.98 -3.55
CA PHE A 46 13.53 -1.57 -2.25
C PHE A 46 14.72 -2.36 -1.68
N SER A 47 15.05 -2.10 -0.42
CA SER A 47 15.97 -2.93 0.34
C SER A 47 15.30 -4.23 0.80
N LEU A 48 16.09 -5.29 0.95
CA LEU A 48 15.62 -6.57 1.47
C LEU A 48 15.02 -6.46 2.89
N GLU A 49 15.54 -5.54 3.70
CA GLU A 49 15.01 -5.24 5.03
C GLU A 49 13.60 -4.72 4.94
N THR A 50 13.37 -3.66 4.15
CA THR A 50 12.05 -3.06 3.92
C THR A 50 11.03 -4.09 3.45
N LEU A 51 11.40 -4.93 2.47
CA LEU A 51 10.50 -5.95 1.93
C LEU A 51 10.10 -7.00 2.99
N ARG A 52 11.02 -7.38 3.88
CA ARG A 52 10.80 -8.37 4.93
C ARG A 52 9.99 -7.80 6.09
N GLU A 53 10.31 -6.59 6.54
CA GLU A 53 9.57 -5.92 7.62
C GLU A 53 8.12 -5.65 7.23
N ALA A 54 7.90 -5.26 5.97
CA ALA A 54 6.56 -5.07 5.42
C ALA A 54 5.80 -6.37 5.14
N LEU A 55 6.43 -7.53 5.35
CA LEU A 55 5.88 -8.86 5.07
C LEU A 55 5.31 -8.99 3.65
N LEU A 56 5.95 -8.33 2.68
CA LEU A 56 5.49 -8.33 1.30
C LEU A 56 5.40 -9.76 0.76
N GLY A 57 4.40 -9.98 -0.09
CA GLY A 57 4.12 -11.26 -0.70
C GLY A 57 3.93 -11.18 -2.20
N TRP A 58 3.93 -12.33 -2.84
CA TRP A 58 3.65 -12.50 -4.26
C TRP A 58 2.49 -13.46 -4.43
N GLN A 59 1.37 -12.94 -4.92
CA GLN A 59 0.25 -13.76 -5.34
C GLN A 59 0.47 -14.14 -6.80
N VAL A 60 0.83 -15.39 -7.04
CA VAL A 60 1.34 -15.86 -8.35
C VAL A 60 0.27 -15.90 -9.45
N ARG A 61 -1.01 -15.95 -9.07
CA ARG A 61 -2.12 -16.01 -10.03
C ARG A 61 -3.41 -15.49 -9.43
N ASN A 62 -4.30 -15.02 -10.29
CA ASN A 62 -5.67 -14.71 -9.92
C ASN A 62 -6.33 -15.91 -9.25
N THR A 63 -6.86 -15.72 -8.04
CA THR A 63 -7.64 -16.72 -7.31
C THR A 63 -8.97 -16.11 -6.91
N ARG A 64 -10.06 -16.84 -7.14
CA ARG A 64 -11.39 -16.47 -6.63
C ARG A 64 -11.82 -17.48 -5.58
N ARG A 65 -12.34 -17.01 -4.46
CA ARG A 65 -12.85 -17.85 -3.37
C ARG A 65 -14.29 -17.48 -3.04
N PRO A 66 -15.17 -18.45 -2.74
CA PRO A 66 -16.51 -18.14 -2.24
C PRO A 66 -16.45 -17.18 -1.05
N ALA A 67 -17.29 -16.15 -1.05
CA ALA A 67 -17.26 -15.11 -0.01
C ALA A 67 -17.62 -15.63 1.39
N ASP A 68 -18.61 -16.53 1.46
CA ASP A 68 -19.01 -17.23 2.67
C ASP A 68 -17.83 -17.99 3.33
N SER A 69 -16.95 -18.59 2.52
CA SER A 69 -15.75 -19.29 3.00
C SER A 69 -14.67 -18.37 3.60
N TRP A 70 -14.85 -17.05 3.43
CA TRP A 70 -14.04 -15.97 3.99
C TRP A 70 -14.79 -15.14 5.02
N GLY A 71 -16.00 -15.55 5.45
CA GLY A 71 -16.76 -14.80 6.44
C GLY A 71 -17.29 -13.46 5.93
N THR A 72 -17.56 -13.35 4.63
CA THR A 72 -18.12 -12.16 4.00
C THR A 72 -19.37 -12.48 3.20
N GLU A 73 -20.26 -11.49 3.09
CA GLU A 73 -21.45 -11.53 2.25
C GLU A 73 -21.55 -10.26 1.40
N GLY A 74 -22.49 -10.23 0.45
CA GLY A 74 -22.68 -9.12 -0.48
C GLY A 74 -21.80 -9.18 -1.73
N VAL A 75 -20.89 -10.15 -1.83
CA VAL A 75 -20.20 -10.51 -3.08
C VAL A 75 -20.25 -12.02 -3.28
N ASP A 76 -20.28 -12.49 -4.53
CA ASP A 76 -20.23 -13.94 -4.83
C ASP A 76 -18.85 -14.53 -4.47
N LYS A 77 -17.77 -13.81 -4.81
CA LYS A 77 -16.40 -14.28 -4.63
C LYS A 77 -15.45 -13.17 -4.20
N ILE A 78 -14.52 -13.52 -3.30
CA ILE A 78 -13.33 -12.74 -2.99
C ILE A 78 -12.31 -12.92 -4.09
N LEU A 79 -11.79 -11.81 -4.61
CA LEU A 79 -10.74 -11.82 -5.62
C LEU A 79 -9.38 -11.59 -4.94
N LEU A 80 -8.45 -12.51 -5.17
CA LEU A 80 -7.03 -12.33 -4.89
C LEU A 80 -6.33 -12.27 -6.23
N PRO A 81 -6.15 -11.09 -6.83
CA PRO A 81 -5.52 -10.99 -8.13
C PRO A 81 -4.03 -11.33 -8.05
N GLU A 82 -3.45 -11.70 -9.18
CA GLU A 82 -2.01 -11.81 -9.32
C GLU A 82 -1.36 -10.45 -9.06
N GLY A 83 -0.30 -10.44 -8.24
CA GLY A 83 0.32 -9.19 -7.84
C GLY A 83 1.11 -9.25 -6.53
N ILE A 84 1.73 -8.10 -6.21
CA ILE A 84 2.43 -7.91 -4.94
C ILE A 84 1.39 -7.71 -3.84
N THR A 85 1.39 -8.60 -2.86
CA THR A 85 0.52 -8.53 -1.68
C THR A 85 1.18 -7.66 -0.62
N ILE A 86 0.45 -6.64 -0.17
CA ILE A 86 0.88 -5.64 0.81
C ILE A 86 -0.08 -5.73 2.01
N PRO A 87 0.35 -6.38 3.11
CA PRO A 87 -0.46 -6.42 4.32
C PRO A 87 -0.39 -5.09 5.08
N VAL A 88 -1.54 -4.60 5.51
CA VAL A 88 -1.66 -3.44 6.42
C VAL A 88 -1.93 -3.97 7.81
N ILE A 89 -0.92 -3.89 8.66
CA ILE A 89 -0.92 -4.41 10.03
C ILE A 89 -0.94 -3.23 10.99
N ARG A 90 -1.85 -3.27 11.97
CA ARG A 90 -1.89 -2.32 13.10
C ARG A 90 -2.12 -3.08 14.38
N ASP A 91 -1.44 -2.69 15.45
CA ASP A 91 -1.56 -3.32 16.77
C ASP A 91 -1.37 -4.85 16.72
N LYS A 92 -0.43 -5.29 15.87
CA LYS A 92 -0.12 -6.71 15.59
C LYS A 92 -1.26 -7.52 14.94
N GLU A 93 -2.29 -6.85 14.44
CA GLU A 93 -3.41 -7.47 13.73
C GLU A 93 -3.43 -7.05 12.26
N LEU A 94 -3.70 -8.02 11.38
CA LEU A 94 -3.93 -7.75 9.96
C LEU A 94 -5.29 -7.06 9.79
N LYS A 95 -5.29 -5.80 9.35
CA LYS A 95 -6.51 -5.00 9.17
C LYS A 95 -6.96 -4.94 7.72
N ARG A 96 -6.02 -4.84 6.80
CA ARG A 96 -6.31 -4.67 5.36
C ARG A 96 -5.27 -5.40 4.53
N VAL A 97 -5.70 -5.96 3.40
CA VAL A 97 -4.80 -6.56 2.40
C VAL A 97 -4.98 -5.82 1.09
N VAL A 98 -3.89 -5.28 0.56
CA VAL A 98 -3.85 -4.61 -0.73
C VAL A 98 -2.99 -5.42 -1.67
N ILE A 99 -3.41 -5.57 -2.92
CA ILE A 99 -2.64 -6.27 -3.95
C ILE A 99 -2.37 -5.30 -5.09
N PHE A 100 -1.10 -4.99 -5.32
CA PHE A 100 -0.64 -4.25 -6.50
C PHE A 100 -0.50 -5.21 -7.68
N ARG A 101 -1.41 -5.08 -8.64
CA ARG A 101 -1.48 -5.87 -9.87
C ARG A 101 -0.51 -5.27 -10.86
N MET A 102 0.56 -5.97 -11.19
CA MET A 102 1.47 -5.50 -12.24
C MET A 102 0.75 -5.57 -13.60
N GLY A 103 0.52 -4.42 -14.21
CA GLY A 103 -0.07 -4.32 -15.55
C GLY A 103 0.97 -4.60 -16.66
N HIS A 104 0.50 -4.67 -17.90
CA HIS A 104 1.39 -4.56 -19.05
C HIS A 104 1.92 -3.12 -19.12
N GLY A 105 3.23 -2.92 -18.92
CA GLY A 105 3.83 -1.58 -18.94
C GLY A 105 3.99 -0.89 -17.58
N HIS A 106 3.90 -1.63 -16.47
CA HIS A 106 4.21 -1.16 -15.10
C HIS A 106 3.25 -0.11 -14.47
N ASP A 107 2.22 0.33 -15.18
CA ASP A 107 1.09 1.11 -14.64
C ASP A 107 0.10 0.21 -13.87
N GLY A 108 0.55 -0.37 -12.76
CA GLY A 108 -0.23 -1.35 -12.03
C GLY A 108 -1.45 -0.79 -11.28
N GLU A 109 -2.43 -1.65 -11.06
CA GLU A 109 -3.67 -1.32 -10.32
C GLU A 109 -3.60 -1.83 -8.89
N TYR A 110 -4.10 -1.03 -7.95
CA TYR A 110 -4.26 -1.45 -6.56
C TYR A 110 -5.63 -2.07 -6.33
N HIS A 111 -5.66 -3.25 -5.75
CA HIS A 111 -6.88 -3.95 -5.38
C HIS A 111 -6.92 -4.19 -3.88
N THR A 112 -7.87 -3.58 -3.18
CA THR A 112 -8.13 -3.90 -1.77
C THR A 112 -9.01 -5.13 -1.68
N VAL A 113 -8.53 -6.17 -0.99
CA VAL A 113 -9.26 -7.43 -0.80
C VAL A 113 -10.54 -7.16 -0.02
N GLU A 114 -11.65 -7.71 -0.50
CA GLU A 114 -12.96 -7.54 0.13
C GLU A 114 -12.97 -7.98 1.60
N GLY A 115 -13.63 -7.20 2.44
CA GLY A 115 -13.67 -7.38 3.90
C GLY A 115 -12.51 -6.72 4.65
N SER A 116 -11.55 -6.13 3.95
CA SER A 116 -10.51 -5.30 4.57
C SER A 116 -11.12 -4.09 5.29
N ALA A 117 -10.57 -3.76 6.46
CA ALA A 117 -10.95 -2.55 7.19
C ALA A 117 -10.50 -1.29 6.44
N PRO A 118 -11.26 -0.18 6.50
CA PRO A 118 -10.91 1.07 5.82
C PRO A 118 -9.86 1.87 6.61
N VAL A 119 -8.68 1.27 6.85
CA VAL A 119 -7.59 1.90 7.61
C VAL A 119 -6.36 2.13 6.73
N PRO A 120 -5.71 3.31 6.80
CA PRO A 120 -4.55 3.59 5.96
C PRO A 120 -3.32 2.79 6.43
N LEU A 121 -2.35 2.62 5.52
CA LEU A 121 -1.04 2.14 5.92
C LEU A 121 -0.32 3.26 6.67
N VAL A 122 0.22 2.97 7.85
CA VAL A 122 0.99 3.91 8.66
C VAL A 122 2.31 3.26 9.01
N LEU A 123 3.40 3.91 8.60
CA LEU A 123 4.76 3.52 8.90
C LEU A 123 5.31 4.56 9.87
N THR A 124 5.38 4.21 11.15
CA THR A 124 5.76 5.16 12.21
C THR A 124 7.22 5.58 12.07
N GLY A 125 7.47 6.88 12.22
CA GLY A 125 8.81 7.46 12.32
C GLY A 125 9.19 7.84 13.75
N SER A 126 10.42 8.31 13.94
CA SER A 126 10.92 8.80 15.23
C SER A 126 10.63 10.29 15.48
N THR A 127 10.20 11.03 14.46
CA THR A 127 9.90 12.47 14.53
C THR A 127 8.39 12.73 14.42
N PRO A 128 7.89 13.89 14.89
CA PRO A 128 6.48 14.26 14.75
C PRO A 128 6.10 14.74 13.33
N ARG A 129 6.99 14.54 12.35
CA ARG A 129 6.76 14.91 10.95
C ARG A 129 6.11 13.75 10.21
N THR A 130 5.08 14.06 9.41
CA THR A 130 4.31 13.07 8.67
C THR A 130 4.31 13.39 7.18
N ALA A 131 4.75 12.43 6.37
CA ALA A 131 4.58 12.47 4.92
C ALA A 131 3.32 11.71 4.51
N ILE A 132 2.58 12.24 3.55
CA ILE A 132 1.35 11.64 3.02
C ILE A 132 1.56 11.29 1.56
N VAL A 133 1.35 10.03 1.21
CA VAL A 133 1.39 9.52 -0.17
C VAL A 133 0.10 8.79 -0.48
N ARG A 134 -0.21 8.62 -1.76
CA ARG A 134 -1.43 7.90 -2.13
C ARG A 134 -1.29 6.39 -2.01
N ARG A 135 -0.17 5.82 -2.45
CA ARG A 135 -0.04 4.36 -2.66
C ARG A 135 0.89 3.69 -1.65
N GLU A 136 0.57 2.44 -1.31
CA GLU A 136 1.26 1.70 -0.26
C GLU A 136 2.72 1.36 -0.61
N LEU A 137 3.04 1.06 -1.87
CA LEU A 137 4.44 0.83 -2.27
C LEU A 137 5.26 2.12 -2.18
N ASP A 138 4.68 3.26 -2.56
CA ASP A 138 5.33 4.57 -2.42
C ASP A 138 5.58 4.90 -0.95
N ALA A 139 4.67 4.53 -0.04
CA ALA A 139 4.86 4.74 1.38
C ALA A 139 6.05 3.93 1.93
N LEU A 140 6.14 2.65 1.56
CA LEU A 140 7.24 1.78 1.96
C LEU A 140 8.59 2.32 1.45
N LEU A 141 8.63 2.74 0.19
CA LEU A 141 9.84 3.28 -0.42
C LEU A 141 10.23 4.61 0.22
N LEU A 142 9.29 5.52 0.41
CA LEU A 142 9.54 6.81 1.04
C LEU A 142 10.02 6.68 2.48
N HIS A 143 9.42 5.77 3.26
CA HIS A 143 9.82 5.53 4.65
C HIS A 143 11.26 5.02 4.74
N GLN A 144 11.66 4.16 3.80
CA GLN A 144 13.06 3.74 3.64
C GLN A 144 13.98 4.91 3.32
N GLU A 145 13.65 5.73 2.31
CA GLU A 145 14.50 6.85 1.88
C GLU A 145 14.64 7.93 2.95
N LEU A 146 13.59 8.12 3.77
CA LEU A 146 13.59 8.99 4.94
C LEU A 146 14.20 8.32 6.19
N LYS A 147 14.86 7.17 6.03
CA LYS A 147 15.55 6.42 7.09
C LYS A 147 14.69 6.17 8.33
N LYS A 148 13.38 5.98 8.11
CA LYS A 148 12.39 5.76 9.18
C LYS A 148 12.29 6.92 10.19
N GLU A 149 12.76 8.13 9.84
CA GLU A 149 12.66 9.30 10.71
C GLU A 149 11.26 9.93 10.68
N TRP A 150 10.64 9.94 9.51
CA TRP A 150 9.31 10.50 9.31
C TRP A 150 8.25 9.42 9.40
N THR A 151 7.09 9.76 9.95
CA THR A 151 5.91 8.91 9.79
C THR A 151 5.43 9.03 8.35
N VAL A 152 5.12 7.92 7.70
CA VAL A 152 4.59 7.91 6.33
C VAL A 152 3.22 7.26 6.31
N VAL A 153 2.23 7.95 5.76
CA VAL A 153 0.85 7.49 5.66
C VAL A 153 0.48 7.29 4.19
N ALA A 154 0.07 6.07 3.84
CA ALA A 154 -0.51 5.78 2.53
C ALA A 154 -2.04 5.85 2.61
N THR A 155 -2.63 6.76 1.84
CA THR A 155 -4.09 6.97 1.86
C THR A 155 -4.85 5.81 1.22
N GLY A 156 -4.27 5.17 0.21
CA GLY A 156 -5.02 4.29 -0.69
C GLY A 156 -6.17 5.06 -1.36
N ASP A 157 -7.27 4.36 -1.58
CA ASP A 157 -8.53 4.93 -2.07
C ASP A 157 -9.51 5.23 -0.92
N LEU A 158 -9.00 5.45 0.29
CA LEU A 158 -9.80 5.75 1.48
C LEU A 158 -10.28 7.21 1.49
N PRO A 159 -11.46 7.48 2.06
CA PRO A 159 -11.93 8.85 2.24
C PRO A 159 -11.08 9.59 3.30
N PRO A 160 -10.97 10.93 3.25
CA PRO A 160 -10.18 11.71 4.20
C PRO A 160 -10.48 11.43 5.68
N ALA A 161 -11.76 11.18 6.02
CA ALA A 161 -12.18 10.86 7.39
C ALA A 161 -11.48 9.60 7.95
N ALA A 162 -11.14 8.63 7.11
CA ALA A 162 -10.44 7.42 7.53
C ALA A 162 -8.97 7.66 7.90
N LEU A 163 -8.43 8.85 7.61
CA LEU A 163 -7.06 9.25 7.91
C LEU A 163 -6.95 10.08 9.19
N GLU A 164 -8.06 10.56 9.76
CA GLU A 164 -8.04 11.47 10.91
C GLU A 164 -7.21 10.92 12.08
N ASP A 165 -7.47 9.69 12.50
CA ASP A 165 -6.72 9.03 13.57
C ASP A 165 -5.23 8.85 13.24
N ALA A 166 -4.91 8.60 11.96
CA ALA A 166 -3.54 8.36 11.51
C ALA A 166 -2.71 9.65 11.41
N LEU A 167 -3.37 10.79 11.20
CA LEU A 167 -2.75 12.10 11.07
C LEU A 167 -2.80 12.89 12.39
N ASN A 168 -3.56 12.42 13.37
CA ASN A 168 -3.66 13.06 14.67
C ASN A 168 -2.29 13.11 15.37
N GLY A 169 -1.93 14.29 15.87
CA GLY A 169 -0.66 14.51 16.56
C GLY A 169 0.55 14.75 15.66
N ALA A 170 0.37 14.87 14.33
CA ALA A 170 1.43 15.31 13.44
C ALA A 170 1.67 16.82 13.58
N ASP A 171 2.92 17.23 13.86
CA ASP A 171 3.30 18.65 13.95
C ASP A 171 3.37 19.30 12.56
N SER A 172 3.70 18.51 11.56
CA SER A 172 3.79 18.96 10.16
C SER A 172 3.36 17.86 9.21
N LEU A 173 2.50 18.22 8.25
CA LEU A 173 2.08 17.34 7.16
C LEU A 173 2.79 17.73 5.87
N CYS A 174 3.41 16.75 5.21
CA CYS A 174 4.07 16.90 3.93
C CYS A 174 3.42 15.97 2.89
N PRO A 175 2.43 16.46 2.11
CA PRO A 175 1.88 15.68 1.01
C PRO A 175 2.92 15.54 -0.11
N VAL A 176 3.26 14.31 -0.45
CA VAL A 176 4.12 13.97 -1.59
C VAL A 176 3.21 13.56 -2.74
N ALA A 177 2.73 14.56 -3.47
CA ALA A 177 1.83 14.35 -4.60
C ALA A 177 2.60 14.12 -5.90
N LEU A 178 2.29 13.03 -6.58
CA LEU A 178 2.67 12.83 -7.98
C LEU A 178 1.60 13.42 -8.90
N ASN A 179 1.92 13.64 -10.17
CA ASN A 179 1.02 14.32 -11.12
C ASN A 179 -0.39 13.71 -11.18
N ASN A 180 -0.48 12.38 -11.17
CA ASN A 180 -1.72 11.61 -11.20
C ASN A 180 -2.46 11.53 -9.85
N ASP A 181 -1.82 11.98 -8.76
CA ASP A 181 -2.33 11.88 -7.39
C ASP A 181 -2.79 13.21 -6.82
N THR A 182 -2.51 14.32 -7.51
CA THR A 182 -2.86 15.68 -7.10
C THR A 182 -4.33 15.83 -6.70
N GLN A 183 -5.27 15.24 -7.46
CA GLN A 183 -6.69 15.30 -7.13
C GLN A 183 -7.03 14.51 -5.87
N ALA A 184 -6.45 13.31 -5.70
CA ALA A 184 -6.72 12.44 -4.55
C ALA A 184 -6.13 13.01 -3.25
N LEU A 185 -4.98 13.68 -3.35
CA LEU A 185 -4.30 14.30 -2.22
C LEU A 185 -4.66 15.78 -2.02
N ALA A 186 -5.55 16.34 -2.85
CA ALA A 186 -5.98 17.73 -2.79
C ALA A 186 -6.37 18.23 -1.39
N PRO A 187 -7.03 17.44 -0.51
CA PRO A 187 -7.35 17.88 0.85
C PRO A 187 -6.14 18.24 1.71
N TRP A 188 -4.96 17.71 1.39
CA TRP A 188 -3.73 17.91 2.16
C TRP A 188 -2.68 18.74 1.41
N ILE A 189 -2.83 18.91 0.10
CA ILE A 189 -1.96 19.74 -0.74
C ILE A 189 -2.15 21.21 -0.38
N THR A 190 -1.04 21.91 -0.15
CA THR A 190 -1.03 23.36 0.02
C THR A 190 -0.67 24.04 -1.30
N PRO A 191 -1.00 25.32 -1.53
CA PRO A 191 -0.61 26.05 -2.74
C PRO A 191 0.91 26.08 -3.01
N SER A 192 1.72 25.87 -1.98
CA SER A 192 3.19 25.78 -2.07
C SER A 192 3.72 24.39 -2.42
N THR A 193 2.87 23.37 -2.43
CA THR A 193 3.28 22.00 -2.78
C THR A 193 3.45 21.89 -4.30
N CYS A 194 4.68 21.67 -4.75
CA CYS A 194 4.96 21.35 -6.15
C CYS A 194 4.83 19.83 -6.35
N PRO A 195 3.93 19.34 -7.22
CA PRO A 195 3.83 17.92 -7.50
C PRO A 195 5.14 17.39 -8.11
N LEU A 196 5.51 16.18 -7.71
CA LEU A 196 6.60 15.45 -8.35
C LEU A 196 6.14 14.97 -9.74
N ALA A 197 6.98 15.24 -10.75
CA ALA A 197 6.75 14.72 -12.08
C ALA A 197 6.90 13.20 -12.07
N GLY A 198 5.83 12.46 -12.35
CA GLY A 198 5.84 10.99 -12.35
C GLY A 198 4.46 10.39 -12.04
N THR A 199 4.42 9.06 -12.05
CA THR A 199 3.23 8.23 -11.81
C THR A 199 3.28 7.45 -10.50
N SER A 200 4.48 7.12 -10.02
CA SER A 200 4.75 6.52 -8.71
C SER A 200 6.19 6.88 -8.26
N LEU A 201 6.48 6.80 -6.95
CA LEU A 201 7.86 6.91 -6.46
C LEU A 201 8.69 5.70 -6.90
N VAL A 202 8.05 4.55 -7.04
CA VAL A 202 8.63 3.33 -7.62
C VAL A 202 9.16 3.60 -9.04
N ASP A 203 8.39 4.28 -9.89
CA ASP A 203 8.83 4.60 -11.25
C ASP A 203 9.99 5.58 -11.26
N LEU A 204 9.96 6.58 -10.38
CA LEU A 204 11.07 7.52 -10.19
C LEU A 204 12.35 6.82 -9.74
N ALA A 205 12.24 5.80 -8.88
CA ALA A 205 13.37 5.00 -8.45
C ALA A 205 14.00 4.22 -9.61
N ARG A 206 13.16 3.55 -10.41
CA ARG A 206 13.59 2.79 -11.59
C ARG A 206 14.26 3.68 -12.65
N GLN A 207 13.87 4.96 -12.72
CA GLN A 207 14.46 5.95 -13.61
C GLN A 207 15.72 6.62 -13.03
N GLY A 208 16.11 6.32 -11.79
CA GLY A 208 17.23 6.97 -11.10
C GLY A 208 16.97 8.43 -10.71
N ALA A 209 15.71 8.87 -10.74
CA ALA A 209 15.29 10.25 -10.49
C ALA A 209 14.73 10.48 -9.06
N LEU A 210 14.56 9.42 -8.27
CA LEU A 210 13.93 9.50 -6.94
C LEU A 210 14.65 10.48 -6.00
N ALA A 211 15.96 10.36 -5.85
CA ALA A 211 16.73 11.21 -4.92
C ALA A 211 16.60 12.70 -5.26
N GLN A 212 16.64 13.05 -6.55
CA GLN A 212 16.44 14.42 -7.02
C GLN A 212 15.01 14.90 -6.74
N GLY A 213 14.02 14.04 -6.98
CA GLY A 213 12.62 14.32 -6.68
C GLY A 213 12.41 14.61 -5.18
N LEU A 214 12.83 13.70 -4.30
CA LEU A 214 12.67 13.87 -2.85
C LEU A 214 13.41 15.10 -2.31
N ALA A 215 14.61 15.40 -2.82
CA ALA A 215 15.37 16.60 -2.44
C ALA A 215 14.66 17.91 -2.81
N SER A 216 13.70 17.89 -3.73
CA SER A 216 12.88 19.07 -4.05
C SER A 216 11.73 19.28 -3.06
N VAL A 217 11.30 18.22 -2.36
CA VAL A 217 10.15 18.20 -1.46
C VAL A 217 10.57 18.40 0.01
N PHE A 218 11.65 17.76 0.44
CA PHE A 218 12.07 17.70 1.85
C PHE A 218 13.22 18.65 2.21
N LYS A 219 13.30 19.83 1.57
CA LYS A 219 14.34 20.84 1.86
C LYS A 219 14.21 21.43 3.26
#